data_AF-A0A1G1H9G7-F1
#
_entry.id   AF-A0A1G1H9G7-F1
#
_cell.length_a   1.000
_cell.length_b   1.000
_cell.length_c   1.000
_cell.angle_alpha   90.00
_cell.angle_beta   90.00
_cell.angle_gamma   90.00
#
_symmetry.space_group_name_H-M   'P 1'
#
loop_
_entity.id
_entity.type
_entity.pdbx_description
1 polymer ?
#
loop_
_entity_poly.entity_id
_entity_poly.type
_entity_poly.pdbx_seq_one_letter_code
_entity_poly.pdbx_strand_id
1 'polypeptide(L)' 'MNFLVDMPVSPQLARWLNENGHNAVHVGLHNAKDKQIIDEANKQHRIVITADLDFPQLLSIRIRM' A
#
# COMPACT_ATOMS: atom_id res chain seq x y z
N MET A 1 -11.37 -0.13 -12.23
CA MET A 1 -10.73 -1.14 -11.36
C MET A 1 -10.79 -0.66 -9.92
N ASN A 2 -10.89 -1.58 -8.96
CA ASN A 2 -10.93 -1.23 -7.54
C ASN A 2 -9.56 -1.50 -6.91
N PHE A 3 -9.01 -0.52 -6.21
CA PHE A 3 -7.72 -0.59 -5.57
C PHE A 3 -7.83 -0.37 -4.06
N LEU A 4 -6.92 -1.02 -3.35
CA LEU A 4 -6.64 -0.80 -1.95
C LEU A 4 -5.15 -0.45 -1.85
N VAL A 5 -4.86 0.81 -1.57
CA VAL A 5 -3.49 1.35 -1.54
C VAL A 5 -2.99 1.31 -0.11
N ASP A 6 -2.00 0.48 0.15
CA ASP A 6 -1.46 0.23 1.47
C ASP A 6 -0.71 1.44 2.07
N MET A 7 -0.53 1.43 3.38
CA MET A 7 0.13 2.47 4.17
C MET A 7 1.49 2.94 3.62
N PRO A 8 2.45 2.06 3.23
CA PRO A 8 3.77 2.50 2.76
C PRO A 8 3.74 3.28 1.44
N VAL A 9 2.62 3.23 0.72
CA VAL A 9 2.46 3.91 -0.57
C VAL A 9 1.84 5.29 -0.34
N SER A 10 2.27 6.29 -1.11
CA SER A 10 1.74 7.66 -0.96
C SER A 10 0.22 7.73 -1.18
N PRO A 11 -0.55 8.41 -0.30
CA PRO A 11 -1.98 8.67 -0.51
C PRO A 11 -2.30 9.42 -1.80
N GLN A 12 -1.30 10.11 -2.38
CA GLN A 12 -1.44 10.77 -3.68
C GLN A 12 -1.72 9.78 -4.81
N LEU A 13 -1.23 8.54 -4.72
CA LEU A 13 -1.50 7.53 -5.74
C LEU A 13 -2.98 7.15 -5.78
N ALA A 14 -3.63 7.01 -4.62
CA ALA A 14 -5.07 6.75 -4.57
C ALA A 14 -5.87 7.90 -5.21
N ARG A 15 -5.48 9.16 -4.94
CA ARG A 15 -6.10 10.33 -5.59
C ARG A 15 -5.93 10.30 -7.11
N TRP A 16 -4.70 10.09 -7.57
CA TRP A 16 -4.40 9.99 -9.00
C TRP A 16 -5.18 8.86 -9.69
N LEU A 17 -5.28 7.68 -9.06
CA LEU A 17 -6.09 6.57 -9.59
C LEU A 17 -7.57 6.95 -9.71
N ASN A 18 -8.11 7.66 -8.72
CA ASN A 18 -9.50 8.14 -8.76
C ASN A 18 -9.72 9.17 -9.88
N GLU A 19 -8.79 10.11 -10.06
CA GLU A 19 -8.82 11.09 -11.15
C GLU A 19 -8.78 10.42 -12.54
N ASN A 20 -8.18 9.23 -12.64
CA ASN A 20 -8.11 8.43 -13.87
C ASN A 20 -9.26 7.41 -14.01
N GLY A 21 -10.35 7.56 -13.24
CA GLY A 21 -11.57 6.73 -13.38
C GLY A 21 -11.51 5.37 -12.69
N HIS A 22 -10.56 5.15 -11.78
CA HIS A 22 -10.53 3.98 -10.91
C HIS A 22 -11.18 4.28 -9.55
N ASN A 23 -11.38 3.24 -8.74
CA ASN A 23 -11.88 3.35 -7.36
C ASN A 23 -10.79 2.90 -6.41
N ALA A 24 -10.01 3.84 -5.88
CA ALA A 24 -8.88 3.60 -5.01
C ALA A 24 -9.10 4.22 -3.62
N VAL A 25 -8.79 3.43 -2.58
CA VAL A 25 -8.82 3.85 -1.18
C VAL A 25 -7.43 3.63 -0.58
N HIS A 26 -6.87 4.65 0.07
CA HIS A 26 -5.63 4.53 0.84
C HIS A 26 -5.92 4.08 2.27
N VAL A 27 -5.28 3.00 2.74
CA VAL A 27 -5.48 2.45 4.08
C VAL A 27 -4.45 3.05 5.02
N GLY A 28 -4.86 4.08 5.76
CA GLY A 28 -4.03 4.80 6.73
C GLY A 28 -3.98 4.18 8.14
N LEU A 29 -4.50 2.96 8.33
CA LEU A 29 -4.49 2.33 9.64
C LEU A 29 -3.09 1.75 9.92
N HIS A 30 -2.31 2.46 10.73
CA HIS A 30 -1.02 2.02 11.30
C HIS A 30 -1.04 0.62 11.99
N ASN A 31 -2.21 -0.02 12.10
CA ASN A 31 -2.44 -1.28 12.80
C ASN A 31 -3.23 -2.32 11.99
N ALA A 32 -3.57 -2.07 10.72
CA ALA A 32 -4.17 -3.12 9.91
C ALA A 32 -3.08 -4.17 9.63
N LYS A 33 -3.24 -5.37 10.19
CA LYS A 33 -2.32 -6.47 9.88
C LYS A 33 -2.43 -6.80 8.39
N ASP A 34 -1.35 -7.21 7.75
CA ASP A 34 -1.32 -7.59 6.32
C ASP A 34 -2.46 -8.53 5.95
N LYS A 35 -2.75 -9.49 6.85
CA LYS A 35 -3.88 -10.42 6.69
C LYS A 35 -5.23 -9.71 6.55
N GLN A 36 -5.48 -8.66 7.33
CA GLN A 36 -6.73 -7.90 7.25
C GLN A 36 -6.83 -7.14 5.93
N ILE A 37 -5.72 -6.57 5.44
CA ILE A 37 -5.65 -5.90 4.13
C ILE A 37 -5.98 -6.90 3.01
N ILE A 38 -5.37 -8.09 3.05
CA ILE A 38 -5.62 -9.15 2.05
C ILE A 38 -7.07 -9.65 2.14
N ASP A 39 -7.57 -9.94 3.34
CA ASP A 39 -8.94 -10.40 3.56
C ASP A 39 -9.96 -9.38 3.03
N GLU A 40 -9.73 -8.09 3.28
CA GLU A 40 -10.61 -7.01 2.81
C GLU A 40 -10.55 -6.85 1.30
N ALA A 41 -9.35 -6.91 0.73
CA ALA A 41 -9.16 -6.83 -0.72
C ALA A 41 -9.84 -8.01 -1.43
N ASN A 42 -9.75 -9.22 -0.88
CA ASN A 42 -10.43 -10.40 -1.41
C ASN A 42 -11.95 -10.27 -1.32
N LYS A 43 -12.49 -9.84 -0.15
CA LYS A 43 -13.94 -9.64 0.04
C LYS A 43 -14.53 -8.61 -0.92
N GLN A 44 -13.79 -7.54 -1.20
CA GLN A 44 -14.26 -6.44 -2.05
C GLN A 44 -13.77 -6.51 -3.50
N HIS A 45 -13.08 -7.59 -3.88
CA HIS A 45 -12.45 -7.75 -5.21
C HIS A 45 -11.58 -6.54 -5.59
N ARG A 46 -10.68 -6.15 -4.70
CA ARG A 46 -9.73 -5.04 -4.90
C ARG A 46 -8.33 -5.57 -5.18
N ILE A 47 -7.60 -4.84 -6.01
CA ILE A 47 -6.17 -5.02 -6.23
C ILE A 47 -5.41 -4.28 -5.13
N VAL A 48 -4.51 -4.96 -4.42
CA VAL A 48 -3.66 -4.34 -3.40
C VAL A 48 -2.44 -3.72 -4.07
N ILE A 49 -2.15 -2.45 -3.76
CA ILE A 49 -0.89 -1.78 -4.11
C ILE A 49 -0.14 -1.54 -2.80
N THR A 50 1.05 -2.13 -2.68
CA THR A 50 1.91 -2.01 -1.49
C THR A 50 3.36 -1.75 -1.92
N ALA A 51 4.21 -1.37 -0.97
CA ALA A 51 5.63 -1.10 -1.17
C ALA A 51 6.43 -1.56 0.05
N ASP A 52 7.69 -1.93 -0.18
CA ASP A 52 8.60 -2.31 0.89
C ASP A 52 9.13 -1.08 1.64
N LEU A 53 9.27 -1.20 2.96
CA LEU A 53 9.83 -0.16 3.84
C LEU A 53 11.25 -0.49 4.32
N ASP A 54 11.80 -1.66 3.97
CA ASP A 54 13.08 -2.13 4.50
C ASP A 54 14.32 -1.64 3.71
N PHE A 55 14.13 -0.98 2.56
CA PHE A 55 15.22 -0.46 1.73
C PHE A 55 16.24 0.41 2.50
N PRO A 56 15.84 1.33 3.39
CA PRO A 56 16.79 2.07 4.22
C PRO A 56 17.62 1.17 5.15
N GLN A 57 17.06 0.05 5.62
CA GLN A 57 17.76 -0.92 6.47
C GLN A 57 18.80 -1.69 5.64
N LEU A 58 18.48 -2.06 4.40
CA LEU A 58 19.44 -2.66 3.47
C LEU A 58 20.65 -1.75 3.20
N LEU A 59 20.43 -0.43 3.06
CA LEU A 59 21.50 0.55 2.90
C LEU A 59 22.33 0.72 4.17
N SER A 60 21.70 0.70 5.35
CA SER A 60 22.36 0.85 6.65
C SER A 60 23.36 -0.28 6.94
N ILE A 61 23.02 -1.52 6.57
CA ILE A 61 23.92 -2.68 6.74
C ILE A 61 25.16 -2.56 5.84
N ARG A 62 25.01 -1.97 4.64
CA ARG A 62 26.07 -1.89 3.63
C ARG A 62 27.09 -0.77 3.86
N ILE A 63 26.71 0.29 4.57
CA ILE A 63 27.59 1.46 4.84
C ILE A 63 28.47 1.24 6.09
N ARG A 64 28.27 0.13 6.83
CA ARG A 64 29.06 -0.22 8.03
C ARG A 64 30.24 -1.18 7.78
N MET A 65 30.58 -1.47 6.52
CA MET A 65 31.81 -2.17 6.12
C MET A 65 32.85 -1.18 5.59
#